data_AF-A0A4R4M917-F1
#
_entry.id   AF-A0A4R4M917-F1
#
_cell.length_a   1.000
_cell.length_b   1.000
_cell.length_c   1.000
_cell.angle_alpha   90.00
_cell.angle_beta   90.00
_cell.angle_gamma   90.00
#
_symmetry.space_group_name_H-M   'P 1'
#
loop_
_entity.id
_entity.type
_entity.pdbx_description
1 polymer ?
#
loop_
_entity_poly.entity_id
_entity_poly.type
_entity_poly.pdbx_seq_one_letter_code
_entity_poly.pdbx_strand_id
1 'polypeptide(L)'
;PTPRRAAAAEEFASAELDWDGRGPLGEAAARRFGELAAEAASPIDDVRGTGDYRRHALAVLARRTLTWAWNDHRNAGRRAS
;
A
#
# COMPACT_ATOMS: atom_id res chain seq x y z
N PRO A 1 14.70 11.72 9.73
CA PRO A 1 13.45 11.01 9.35
C PRO A 1 13.33 9.68 10.11
N THR A 2 12.14 9.36 10.63
CA THR A 2 11.83 8.06 11.25
C THR A 2 10.82 7.30 10.39
N PRO A 3 10.91 5.96 10.30
CA PRO A 3 9.85 5.16 9.72
C PRO A 3 8.51 5.44 10.41
N ARG A 4 7.44 5.58 9.62
CA ARG A 4 6.08 5.80 10.12
C ARG A 4 5.16 4.67 9.68
N ARG A 5 4.31 4.23 10.61
CA ARG A 5 3.27 3.24 10.34
C ARG A 5 2.06 3.91 9.69
N ALA A 6 1.47 3.27 8.68
CA ALA A 6 0.30 3.76 7.97
C ALA A 6 -0.97 3.04 8.48
N ALA A 7 -1.38 3.32 9.72
CA ALA A 7 -2.46 2.59 10.41
C ALA A 7 -3.76 2.54 9.58
N ALA A 8 -4.18 3.66 9.00
CA ALA A 8 -5.39 3.70 8.17
C ALA A 8 -5.30 2.81 6.92
N ALA A 9 -4.11 2.70 6.31
CA ALA A 9 -3.90 1.82 5.16
C ALA A 9 -3.96 0.35 5.56
N GLU A 10 -3.42 0.01 6.74
CA GLU A 10 -3.49 -1.34 7.30
C GLU A 10 -4.93 -1.74 7.65
N GLU A 11 -5.66 -0.89 8.37
CA GLU A 11 -7.08 -1.11 8.69
C GLU A 11 -7.92 -1.31 7.44
N PHE A 12 -7.71 -0.47 6.42
CA PHE A 12 -8.36 -0.62 5.12
C PHE A 12 -8.05 -1.97 4.46
N ALA A 13 -6.77 -2.37 4.38
CA ALA A 13 -6.39 -3.64 3.76
C ALA A 13 -6.92 -4.86 4.53
N SER A 14 -6.98 -4.79 5.86
CA SER A 14 -7.56 -5.84 6.69
C SER A 14 -9.05 -6.03 6.45
N ALA A 15 -9.78 -4.93 6.22
CA ALA A 15 -11.22 -4.97 6.01
C ALA A 15 -11.65 -5.27 4.56
N GLU A 16 -10.93 -4.74 3.57
CA GLU A 16 -11.34 -4.77 2.16
C GLU A 16 -10.90 -6.05 1.44
N LEU A 17 -9.76 -6.64 1.83
CA LEU A 17 -9.16 -7.74 1.07
C LEU A 17 -9.72 -9.10 1.50
N ASP A 18 -9.94 -9.96 0.52
CA ASP A 18 -10.37 -11.34 0.71
C ASP A 18 -9.19 -12.24 1.12
N TRP A 19 -8.84 -12.22 2.41
CA TRP A 19 -7.72 -12.99 2.97
C TRP A 19 -7.93 -14.50 2.93
N ASP A 20 -9.18 -14.96 2.99
CA ASP A 20 -9.52 -16.38 2.98
C ASP A 20 -9.60 -16.93 1.55
N GLY A 21 -10.40 -16.31 0.69
CA GLY A 21 -10.61 -16.72 -0.70
C GLY A 21 -9.48 -16.31 -1.62
N ARG A 22 -8.62 -15.35 -1.21
CA ARG A 22 -7.43 -14.90 -1.94
C ARG A 22 -7.78 -14.44 -3.36
N GLY A 23 -8.91 -13.75 -3.49
CA GLY A 23 -9.37 -13.11 -4.73
C GLY A 23 -8.35 -12.11 -5.31
N PRO A 24 -8.49 -11.73 -6.59
CA PRO A 24 -7.63 -10.70 -7.19
C PRO A 24 -7.79 -9.35 -6.47
N LEU A 25 -6.66 -8.62 -6.36
CA LEU A 25 -6.68 -7.26 -5.82
C LEU A 25 -7.33 -6.32 -6.84
N GLY A 26 -8.41 -5.64 -6.43
CA GLY A 26 -9.05 -4.61 -7.25
C GLY A 26 -8.17 -3.36 -7.40
N GLU A 27 -8.19 -2.74 -8.58
CA GLU A 27 -7.43 -1.51 -8.85
C GLU A 27 -7.82 -0.37 -7.90
N ALA A 28 -9.12 -0.23 -7.61
CA ALA A 28 -9.64 0.78 -6.70
C ALA A 28 -9.09 0.60 -5.27
N ALA A 29 -9.05 -0.63 -4.77
CA ALA A 29 -8.48 -0.95 -3.46
C ALA A 29 -6.98 -0.66 -3.42
N ALA A 30 -6.24 -1.05 -4.47
CA ALA A 30 -4.81 -0.76 -4.57
C ALA A 30 -4.52 0.74 -4.58
N ARG A 31 -5.34 1.53 -5.29
CA ARG A 31 -5.25 3.00 -5.31
C ARG A 31 -5.54 3.59 -3.93
N ARG A 32 -6.65 3.20 -3.29
CA ARG A 32 -7.05 3.74 -1.99
C ARG A 32 -6.03 3.45 -0.90
N PHE A 33 -5.46 2.24 -0.89
CA PHE A 33 -4.36 1.89 0.01
C PHE A 33 -3.16 2.83 -0.16
N GLY A 34 -2.77 3.12 -1.41
CA GLY A 34 -1.67 4.03 -1.70
C GLY A 34 -1.92 5.45 -1.18
N GLU A 35 -3.13 5.96 -1.35
CA GLU A 35 -3.54 7.28 -0.82
C GLU A 35 -3.40 7.33 0.70
N LEU A 36 -3.97 6.34 1.41
CA LEU A 36 -3.90 6.24 2.88
C LEU A 36 -2.46 6.13 3.38
N ALA A 37 -1.59 5.42 2.67
CA ALA A 37 -0.18 5.32 3.01
C ALA A 37 0.56 6.66 2.83
N ALA A 38 0.23 7.42 1.79
CA ALA A 38 0.79 8.75 1.56
C ALA A 38 0.27 9.78 2.58
N GLU A 39 -0.99 9.68 3.02
CA GLU A 39 -1.57 10.54 4.06
C GLU A 39 -0.86 10.38 5.41
N ALA A 40 -0.36 9.19 5.74
CA ALA A 40 0.43 8.96 6.96
C ALA A 40 1.83 9.64 6.93
N ALA A 41 2.30 10.03 5.75
CA ALA A 41 3.60 10.63 5.56
C ALA A 41 3.61 12.11 5.99
N SER A 42 4.69 12.52 6.66
CA SER A 42 4.96 13.92 6.98
C SER A 42 6.35 14.29 6.46
N PRO A 43 6.53 14.39 5.14
CA PRO A 43 7.80 14.79 4.55
C PRO A 43 8.06 16.28 4.82
N ILE A 44 9.33 16.60 5.08
CA ILE A 44 9.82 17.98 4.99
C ILE A 44 10.05 18.36 3.53
N ASP A 45 9.96 19.65 3.23
CA ASP A 45 10.52 20.19 2.00
C ASP A 45 12.05 20.17 2.07
N ASP A 46 12.70 19.66 1.03
CA ASP A 46 14.16 19.62 0.92
C ASP A 46 14.55 19.92 -0.54
N VAL A 47 15.77 20.40 -0.76
CA VAL A 47 16.34 20.71 -2.08
C VAL A 47 16.20 19.57 -3.11
N ARG A 48 16.00 18.33 -2.66
CA ARG A 48 15.78 17.14 -3.50
C ARG A 48 14.34 16.92 -3.99
N GLY A 49 13.38 17.77 -3.60
CA GLY A 49 12.00 17.72 -4.06
C GLY A 49 10.99 18.12 -3.00
N THR A 50 9.82 18.60 -3.44
CA THR A 50 8.73 19.08 -2.58
C THR A 50 8.11 17.93 -1.77
N GLY A 51 7.53 18.26 -0.61
CA GLY A 51 6.73 17.32 0.18
C GLY A 51 5.60 16.67 -0.64
N ASP A 52 5.03 17.40 -1.60
CA ASP A 52 3.98 16.92 -2.52
C ASP A 52 4.47 15.80 -3.43
N TYR A 53 5.65 15.97 -4.05
CA TYR A 53 6.24 14.93 -4.87
C TYR A 53 6.51 13.66 -4.05
N ARG A 54 6.99 13.81 -2.81
CA ARG A 54 7.26 12.67 -1.92
C ARG A 54 5.98 11.94 -1.52
N ARG A 55 4.90 12.68 -1.21
CA ARG A 55 3.58 12.08 -0.94
C ARG A 55 3.05 11.33 -2.17
N HIS A 56 3.17 11.91 -3.36
CA HIS A 56 2.78 11.24 -4.60
C HIS A 56 3.59 9.95 -4.84
N ALA A 57 4.91 10.01 -4.72
CA ALA A 57 5.78 8.86 -4.89
C ALA A 57 5.44 7.74 -3.88
N LEU A 58 5.14 8.09 -2.63
CA LEU A 58 4.70 7.13 -1.62
C LEU A 58 3.40 6.43 -2.01
N ALA A 59 2.41 7.16 -2.53
CA ALA A 59 1.16 6.54 -2.99
C ALA A 59 1.40 5.53 -4.12
N VAL A 60 2.27 5.86 -5.08
CA VAL A 60 2.63 4.96 -6.19
C VAL A 60 3.35 3.71 -5.70
N LEU A 61 4.33 3.88 -4.81
CA LEU A 61 5.12 2.76 -4.27
C LEU A 61 4.28 1.85 -3.36
N ALA A 62 3.44 2.43 -2.51
CA ALA A 62 2.52 1.67 -1.66
C ALA A 62 1.53 0.83 -2.49
N ARG A 63 0.97 1.39 -3.56
CA ARG A 63 0.12 0.63 -4.49
C ARG A 63 0.85 -0.57 -5.10
N ARG A 64 2.05 -0.35 -5.64
CA ARG A 64 2.85 -1.41 -6.29
C ARG A 64 3.24 -2.51 -5.31
N THR A 65 3.69 -2.13 -4.13
CA THR A 65 4.12 -3.07 -3.09
C THR A 65 2.95 -3.91 -2.56
N LEU A 66 1.77 -3.32 -2.36
CA LEU A 66 0.56 -4.08 -2.01
C LEU A 66 0.20 -5.08 -3.12
N THR A 67 0.22 -4.67 -4.39
CA THR A 67 -0.04 -5.59 -5.50
C THR A 67 0.91 -6.78 -5.52
N TRP A 68 2.21 -6.56 -5.30
CA TRP A 68 3.19 -7.65 -5.23
C TRP A 68 2.94 -8.57 -4.04
N ALA A 69 2.84 -8.01 -2.84
CA ALA A 69 2.62 -8.78 -1.61
C ALA A 69 1.34 -9.61 -1.69
N TRP A 70 0.27 -9.05 -2.26
CA TRP A 70 -0.99 -9.76 -2.44
C TRP A 70 -0.87 -10.90 -3.44
N ASN A 71 -0.23 -10.67 -4.59
CA ASN A 71 -0.01 -11.73 -5.58
C ASN A 71 0.83 -12.88 -5.00
N ASP A 72 1.86 -12.57 -4.21
CA ASP A 72 2.67 -13.58 -3.53
C ASP A 72 1.83 -14.37 -2.52
N HIS A 73 1.02 -13.69 -1.70
CA HIS A 73 0.11 -14.33 -0.75
C HIS A 73 -0.90 -15.28 -1.43
N ARG A 74 -1.46 -14.86 -2.58
CA ARG A 74 -2.37 -15.68 -3.39
C ARG A 74 -1.67 -16.92 -3.96
N ASN A 75 -0.43 -16.76 -4.43
CA ASN A 75 0.34 -17.84 -5.05
C ASN A 75 0.86 -18.84 -4.01
N ALA A 76 1.17 -18.40 -2.79
CA ALA A 76 1.59 -19.28 -1.70
C ALA A 76 0.51 -20.33 -1.36
N GLY A 77 -0.77 -19.93 -1.32
CA GLY A 77 -1.88 -20.85 -1.09
C GLY A 77 -2.05 -21.91 -2.20
N ARG A 78 -1.73 -21.54 -3.45
CA ARG A 78 -1.83 -22.44 -4.61
C ARG A 78 -0.73 -23.50 -4.68
N ARG A 79 0.44 -23.24 -4.10
CA ARG A 79 1.57 -24.18 -4.06
C ARG A 79 1.43 -25.23 -2.96
N ALA A 80 0.59 -25.00 -1.97
CA ALA A 80 0.36 -25.88 -0.84
C ALA A 80 -0.80 -26.88 -1.04
N SER A 81 -1.45 -26.85 -2.21
CA SER A 81 -2.53 -27.76 -2.63
C SER A 81 -2.04 -28.76 -3.67
#